data_AF-A0A7S2WGS0-F1
#
_entry.id   AF-A0A7S2WGS0-F1
#
_cell.length_a   1.000
_cell.length_b   1.000
_cell.length_c   1.000
_cell.angle_alpha   90.00
_cell.angle_beta   90.00
_cell.angle_gamma   90.00
#
_symmetry.space_group_name_H-M   'P 1'
#
loop_
_entity.id
_entity.type
_entity.pdbx_description
1 polymer ?
#
loop_
_entity_poly.entity_id
_entity_poly.type
_entity_poly.pdbx_seq_one_letter_code
_entity_poly.pdbx_strand_id
1 'polypeptide(L)'
;VLAEQPFGFIVARDVLWDYCHACCSRLTSSDQAPSQRQPLQSPDFVPATCGESCRVRLAPTRDLEQRILPHLQEIAATCHTDVDLVRLVVRLVTSRCVQLQQEKEGVSEASQEAGGERATSWERLLSLLHHREHQPEDWLRVVESSLAQVLPLLPDEVYQASFWLKADNDAAQHLDDQVVLTELVHLAARINSNAHGMRDIEGRNANVGIGMFPLFAMFNHSCRPNCAYTFSPTDGSMQIRTLCSVAKGEELSVAYIDLYQTTASRRQQLLATKNFWCQCGRCRSSEGVDGSAEEPARTGLSADPVDLYLRGFCCALCPSSVTNEPYSLLLLENPPTTGRGGAKASADDLEGLVAELEGLESGKKSAGKKGKGKGNK
;
A
#
# COMPACT_ATOMS: atom_id res chain seq x y z
N VAL A 1 5.44 1.08 20.92
CA VAL A 1 6.88 0.78 20.73
C VAL A 1 7.58 1.96 20.08
N LEU A 2 7.04 2.43 18.96
CA LEU A 2 7.60 3.53 18.18
C LEU A 2 6.43 4.29 17.54
N ALA A 3 6.57 5.60 17.38
CA ALA A 3 5.72 6.44 16.55
C ALA A 3 6.59 7.26 15.59
N GLU A 4 6.20 7.36 14.33
CA GLU A 4 6.91 8.12 13.29
C GLU A 4 5.91 8.95 12.49
N GLN A 5 6.22 10.23 12.30
CA GLN A 5 5.51 11.08 11.35
C GLN A 5 6.03 10.81 9.93
N PRO A 6 5.15 10.80 8.91
CA PRO A 6 5.61 10.59 7.55
C PRO A 6 6.54 11.73 7.14
N PHE A 7 7.59 11.43 6.37
CA PHE A 7 8.35 12.50 5.71
C PHE A 7 7.44 13.31 4.78
N GLY A 8 6.59 12.60 4.06
CA GLY A 8 5.53 13.17 3.25
C GLY A 8 4.49 12.10 2.93
N PHE A 9 3.27 12.55 2.70
CA PHE A 9 2.15 11.70 2.33
C PHE A 9 1.19 12.45 1.41
N ILE A 10 0.34 11.69 0.72
CA ILE A 10 -0.78 12.22 -0.06
C ILE A 10 -2.09 11.57 0.40
N VAL A 11 -3.18 12.32 0.32
CA VAL A 11 -4.54 11.79 0.48
C VAL A 11 -4.95 11.12 -0.83
N ALA A 12 -5.58 9.95 -0.73
CA ALA A 12 -6.06 9.18 -1.86
C ALA A 12 -7.17 9.94 -2.63
N ARG A 13 -7.21 9.73 -3.95
CA ARG A 13 -8.04 10.55 -4.87
C ARG A 13 -9.55 10.44 -4.63
N ASP A 14 -10.00 9.32 -4.10
CA ASP A 14 -11.39 9.03 -3.78
C ASP A 14 -11.87 9.70 -2.49
N VAL A 15 -10.96 10.19 -1.65
CA VAL A 15 -11.25 10.77 -0.34
C VAL A 15 -10.56 12.13 -0.10
N LEU A 16 -10.22 12.85 -1.16
CA LEU A 16 -9.50 14.15 -1.10
C LEU A 16 -10.20 15.20 -0.22
N TRP A 17 -11.51 15.08 -0.03
CA TRP A 17 -12.33 16.02 0.72
C TRP A 17 -12.75 15.52 2.10
N ASP A 18 -12.40 14.28 2.42
CA ASP A 18 -12.77 13.64 3.68
C ASP A 18 -11.61 13.71 4.69
N TYR A 19 -10.39 14.00 4.22
CA TYR A 19 -9.18 14.01 5.04
C TYR A 19 -8.33 15.27 4.81
N CYS A 20 -7.71 15.72 5.89
CA CYS A 20 -6.76 16.82 5.88
C CYS A 20 -5.47 16.41 5.14
N HIS A 21 -5.02 17.23 4.19
CA HIS A 21 -3.79 17.02 3.42
C HIS A 21 -2.51 17.39 4.17
N ALA A 22 -2.64 17.83 5.43
CA ALA A 22 -1.53 18.21 6.30
C ALA A 22 -1.34 17.25 7.50
N CYS A 23 -2.42 16.76 8.12
CA CYS A 23 -2.35 15.80 9.25
C CYS A 23 -3.07 14.47 8.99
N CYS A 24 -3.70 14.28 7.84
CA CYS A 24 -4.53 13.09 7.55
C CYS A 24 -5.72 12.88 8.52
N SER A 25 -6.07 13.87 9.34
CA SER A 25 -7.30 13.79 10.16
C SER A 25 -8.54 13.89 9.31
N ARG A 26 -9.58 13.19 9.74
CA ARG A 26 -10.89 13.28 9.10
C ARG A 26 -11.45 14.71 9.21
N LEU A 27 -12.00 15.21 8.11
CA LEU A 27 -12.62 16.52 8.04
C LEU A 27 -14.09 16.46 8.43
N THR A 28 -14.56 17.52 9.06
CA THR A 28 -15.95 17.75 9.42
C THR A 28 -16.64 18.66 8.39
N SER A 29 -17.98 18.71 8.41
CA SER A 29 -18.75 19.57 7.51
C SER A 29 -18.49 21.08 7.69
N SER A 30 -17.97 21.50 8.85
CA SER A 30 -17.56 22.88 9.10
C SER A 30 -16.19 23.24 8.54
N ASP A 31 -15.35 22.25 8.23
CA ASP A 31 -13.96 22.50 7.82
C ASP A 31 -13.86 22.95 6.37
N GLN A 32 -14.83 22.58 5.51
CA GLN A 32 -14.85 22.99 4.11
C GLN A 32 -16.24 23.14 3.51
N ALA A 33 -16.49 24.30 2.87
CA ALA A 33 -17.70 24.53 2.09
C ALA A 33 -17.66 23.73 0.78
N PRO A 34 -18.76 23.03 0.38
CA PRO A 34 -18.82 22.29 -0.88
C PRO A 34 -18.49 23.12 -2.13
N SER A 35 -18.74 24.42 -2.09
CA SER A 35 -18.42 25.37 -3.18
C SER A 35 -16.92 25.57 -3.44
N GLN A 36 -16.06 25.16 -2.51
CA GLN A 36 -14.60 25.27 -2.63
C GLN A 36 -13.96 23.99 -3.19
N ARG A 37 -14.75 22.94 -3.44
CA ARG A 37 -14.24 21.66 -3.92
C ARG A 37 -13.98 21.73 -5.43
N GLN A 38 -12.72 21.61 -5.81
CA GLN A 38 -12.28 21.64 -7.20
C GLN A 38 -11.62 20.32 -7.56
N PRO A 39 -11.86 19.71 -8.73
CA PRO A 39 -11.19 18.46 -9.07
C PRO A 39 -9.66 18.61 -9.04
N LEU A 40 -8.91 17.53 -8.80
CA LEU A 40 -7.44 17.57 -8.68
C LEU A 40 -6.77 18.17 -9.93
N GLN A 41 -7.42 18.06 -11.09
CA GLN A 41 -6.95 18.59 -12.37
C GLN A 41 -7.21 20.09 -12.54
N SER A 42 -7.95 20.72 -11.62
CA SER A 42 -8.24 22.14 -11.67
C SER A 42 -6.99 22.95 -11.29
N PRO A 43 -6.65 24.03 -12.03
CA PRO A 43 -5.63 24.97 -11.59
C PRO A 43 -5.99 25.65 -10.27
N ASP A 44 -7.28 25.68 -9.91
CA ASP A 44 -7.80 26.23 -8.66
C ASP A 44 -7.93 25.16 -7.56
N PHE A 45 -7.32 23.97 -7.73
CA PHE A 45 -7.34 22.94 -6.70
C PHE A 45 -6.61 23.40 -5.44
N VAL A 46 -7.35 23.45 -4.32
CA VAL A 46 -6.79 23.74 -3.00
C VAL A 46 -6.93 22.51 -2.11
N PRO A 47 -5.83 21.92 -1.62
CA PRO A 47 -5.85 20.79 -0.70
C PRO A 47 -6.66 21.10 0.56
N ALA A 48 -7.44 20.11 1.01
CA ALA A 48 -8.30 20.27 2.16
C ALA A 48 -7.54 20.28 3.48
N THR A 49 -7.90 21.17 4.42
CA THR A 49 -7.25 21.28 5.73
C THR A 49 -8.28 21.40 6.86
N CYS A 50 -7.96 20.88 8.05
CA CYS A 50 -8.87 20.86 9.20
C CYS A 50 -8.87 22.17 10.01
N GLY A 51 -8.13 23.18 9.58
CA GLY A 51 -8.01 24.45 10.30
C GLY A 51 -6.75 25.23 9.96
N GLU A 52 -6.60 26.40 10.59
CA GLU A 52 -5.56 27.37 10.28
C GLU A 52 -4.15 26.81 10.40
N SER A 53 -3.88 26.08 11.48
CA SER A 53 -2.56 25.50 11.73
C SER A 53 -2.14 24.55 10.60
N CYS A 54 -3.06 23.73 10.10
CA CYS A 54 -2.80 22.81 8.99
C CYS A 54 -2.66 23.55 7.66
N ARG A 55 -3.44 24.61 7.46
CA ARG A 55 -3.36 25.48 6.28
C ARG A 55 -1.99 26.16 6.17
N VAL A 56 -1.53 26.78 7.25
CA VAL A 56 -0.22 27.45 7.32
C VAL A 56 0.91 26.43 7.12
N ARG A 57 0.84 25.28 7.79
CA ARG A 57 1.86 24.22 7.67
C ARG A 57 1.98 23.66 6.25
N LEU A 58 0.86 23.52 5.54
CA LEU A 58 0.84 22.95 4.18
C LEU A 58 1.15 23.99 3.09
N ALA A 59 0.98 25.29 3.37
CA ALA A 59 1.06 26.34 2.36
C ALA A 59 2.38 26.35 1.56
N PRO A 60 3.59 26.28 2.17
CA PRO A 60 4.84 26.33 1.41
C PRO A 60 4.96 25.18 0.40
N THR A 61 4.62 23.96 0.82
CA THR A 61 4.64 22.77 -0.04
C THR A 61 3.57 22.87 -1.13
N ARG A 62 2.34 23.28 -0.77
CA ARG A 62 1.24 23.49 -1.72
C ARG A 62 1.61 24.49 -2.82
N ASP A 63 2.27 25.58 -2.46
CA ASP A 63 2.60 26.66 -3.41
C ASP A 63 3.61 26.18 -4.46
N LEU A 64 4.52 25.27 -4.10
CA LEU A 64 5.40 24.59 -5.05
C LEU A 64 4.64 23.56 -5.92
N GLU A 65 3.63 22.90 -5.36
CA GLU A 65 2.84 21.86 -6.04
C GLU A 65 1.80 22.39 -7.03
N GLN A 66 1.28 23.60 -6.81
CA GLN A 66 0.11 24.12 -7.54
C GLN A 66 0.31 24.16 -9.06
N ARG A 67 1.56 24.35 -9.51
CA ARG A 67 1.91 24.40 -10.93
C ARG A 67 1.98 23.01 -11.58
N ILE A 68 2.11 21.95 -10.77
CA ILE A 68 2.35 20.59 -11.23
C ILE A 68 1.06 19.77 -11.16
N LEU A 69 0.34 19.86 -10.03
CA LEU A 69 -0.84 19.02 -9.73
C LEU A 69 -1.90 18.98 -10.85
N PRO A 70 -2.28 20.10 -11.51
CA PRO A 70 -3.29 20.09 -12.57
C PRO A 70 -2.93 19.18 -13.75
N HIS A 71 -1.62 19.03 -14.04
CA HIS A 71 -1.12 18.27 -15.19
C HIS A 71 -0.95 16.77 -14.88
N LEU A 72 -0.82 16.38 -13.61
CA LEU A 72 -0.43 15.02 -13.25
C LEU A 72 -1.41 13.95 -13.72
N GLN A 73 -2.71 14.24 -13.74
CA GLN A 73 -3.71 13.28 -14.21
C GLN A 73 -3.55 12.98 -15.71
N GLU A 74 -3.27 14.00 -16.51
CA GLU A 74 -3.09 13.86 -17.96
C GLU A 74 -1.77 13.15 -18.29
N ILE A 75 -0.69 13.52 -17.61
CA ILE A 75 0.62 12.85 -17.73
C ILE A 75 0.48 11.36 -17.40
N ALA A 76 -0.14 11.05 -16.26
CA ALA A 76 -0.34 9.68 -15.81
C ALA A 76 -1.23 8.88 -16.77
N ALA A 77 -2.29 9.49 -17.32
CA ALA A 77 -3.15 8.85 -18.30
C ALA A 77 -2.41 8.53 -19.61
N THR A 78 -1.58 9.47 -20.08
CA THR A 78 -0.81 9.34 -21.34
C THR A 78 0.31 8.32 -21.21
N CYS A 79 1.00 8.29 -20.07
CA CYS A 79 2.10 7.36 -19.83
C CYS A 79 1.65 5.99 -19.31
N HIS A 80 0.38 5.86 -18.89
CA HIS A 80 -0.16 4.69 -18.20
C HIS A 80 0.52 4.40 -16.86
N THR A 81 0.81 5.46 -16.10
CA THR A 81 1.45 5.39 -14.78
C THR A 81 0.43 5.62 -13.68
N ASP A 82 0.69 5.09 -12.48
CA ASP A 82 -0.08 5.44 -11.30
C ASP A 82 0.14 6.92 -10.93
N VAL A 83 -0.92 7.73 -11.02
CA VAL A 83 -0.86 9.15 -10.66
C VAL A 83 -0.54 9.37 -9.18
N ASP A 84 -0.94 8.47 -8.29
CA ASP A 84 -0.70 8.62 -6.86
C ASP A 84 0.78 8.39 -6.51
N LEU A 85 1.48 7.53 -7.26
CA LEU A 85 2.93 7.45 -7.21
C LEU A 85 3.59 8.77 -7.60
N VAL A 86 3.19 9.36 -8.73
CA VAL A 86 3.77 10.63 -9.21
C VAL A 86 3.46 11.79 -8.26
N ARG A 87 2.23 11.86 -7.73
CA ARG A 87 1.83 12.83 -6.71
C ARG A 87 2.71 12.73 -5.45
N LEU A 88 3.00 11.51 -5.01
CA LEU A 88 3.86 11.31 -3.84
C LEU A 88 5.31 11.68 -4.16
N VAL A 89 5.85 11.35 -5.34
CA VAL A 89 7.19 11.84 -5.77
C VAL A 89 7.26 13.36 -5.67
N VAL A 90 6.29 14.07 -6.28
CA VAL A 90 6.20 15.53 -6.24
C VAL A 90 6.15 16.04 -4.80
N ARG A 91 5.29 15.45 -3.95
CA ARG A 91 5.17 15.83 -2.54
C ARG A 91 6.47 15.68 -1.77
N LEU A 92 7.23 14.61 -2.00
CA LEU A 92 8.49 14.39 -1.28
C LEU A 92 9.55 15.43 -1.67
N VAL A 93 9.69 15.73 -2.97
CA VAL A 93 10.72 16.68 -3.44
C VAL A 93 10.38 18.13 -3.07
N THR A 94 9.10 18.52 -3.11
CA THR A 94 8.65 19.84 -2.66
C THR A 94 8.79 19.98 -1.15
N SER A 95 8.46 18.94 -0.37
CA SER A 95 8.66 18.94 1.08
C SER A 95 10.13 19.06 1.46
N ARG A 96 11.04 18.37 0.75
CA ARG A 96 12.49 18.53 0.98
C ARG A 96 12.99 19.92 0.63
N CYS A 97 12.53 20.50 -0.48
CA CYS A 97 12.88 21.87 -0.84
C CYS A 97 12.50 22.86 0.29
N VAL A 98 11.28 22.74 0.84
CA VAL A 98 10.83 23.56 1.97
C VAL A 98 11.68 23.34 3.22
N GLN A 99 12.01 22.10 3.56
CA GLN A 99 12.86 21.79 4.72
C GLN A 99 14.25 22.45 4.58
N LEU A 100 14.88 22.37 3.40
CA LEU A 100 16.16 23.03 3.13
C LEU A 100 16.09 24.56 3.26
N GLN A 101 14.99 25.18 2.83
CA GLN A 101 14.77 26.62 2.99
C GLN A 101 14.72 26.99 4.47
N GLN A 102 13.98 26.23 5.28
CA GLN A 102 13.88 26.41 6.73
C GLN A 102 15.23 26.22 7.45
N GLU A 103 16.01 25.20 7.05
CA GLU A 103 17.37 24.95 7.57
C GLU A 103 18.30 26.15 7.31
N LYS A 104 18.25 26.74 6.10
CA LYS A 104 19.04 27.93 5.73
C LYS A 104 18.66 29.17 6.53
N GLU A 105 17.39 29.30 6.90
CA GLU A 105 16.87 30.40 7.73
C GLU A 105 17.19 30.22 9.22
N GLY A 106 17.91 29.16 9.61
CA GLY A 106 18.30 28.91 11.00
C GLY A 106 17.16 28.37 11.86
N VAL A 107 16.07 27.92 11.26
CA VAL A 107 15.00 27.20 11.96
C VAL A 107 15.49 25.78 12.22
N SER A 108 16.23 25.58 13.32
CA SER A 108 16.75 24.24 13.65
C SER A 108 15.62 23.30 14.06
N GLU A 109 15.70 22.04 13.65
CA GLU A 109 14.82 20.92 14.05
C GLU A 109 14.81 20.61 15.57
N ALA A 110 15.53 21.39 16.39
CA ALA A 110 15.81 21.11 17.80
C ALA A 110 14.60 21.17 18.77
N SER A 111 13.36 21.22 18.27
CA SER A 111 12.16 21.30 19.11
C SER A 111 11.16 20.13 18.97
N GLN A 112 11.47 19.07 18.20
CA GLN A 112 10.55 17.94 18.00
C GLN A 112 10.89 16.64 18.76
N GLU A 113 11.75 16.67 19.80
CA GLU A 113 11.99 15.50 20.65
C GLU A 113 11.16 15.46 21.95
N ALA A 114 10.24 16.41 22.14
CA ALA A 114 9.37 16.45 23.30
C ALA A 114 8.04 15.71 23.03
N GLY A 115 8.09 14.39 22.81
CA GLY A 115 6.86 13.60 22.79
C GLY A 115 6.86 12.27 22.04
N GLY A 116 7.86 11.40 22.17
CA GLY A 116 7.79 9.99 21.71
C GLY A 116 7.64 9.73 20.18
N GLU A 117 7.21 10.71 19.41
CA GLU A 117 7.13 10.75 17.96
C GLU A 117 8.46 11.22 17.39
N ARG A 118 9.01 10.47 16.43
CA ARG A 118 10.24 10.85 15.74
C ARG A 118 9.90 11.48 14.40
N ALA A 119 10.41 12.68 14.16
CA ALA A 119 10.47 13.26 12.84
C ALA A 119 11.41 12.43 11.94
N THR A 120 10.97 12.21 10.70
CA THR A 120 11.74 11.52 9.68
C THR A 120 12.64 12.52 8.95
N SER A 121 13.93 12.21 8.78
CA SER A 121 14.81 13.03 7.94
C SER A 121 14.87 12.53 6.49
N TRP A 122 15.28 13.40 5.58
CA TRP A 122 15.49 13.07 4.18
C TRP A 122 16.55 11.98 3.97
N GLU A 123 17.60 12.00 4.77
CA GLU A 123 18.71 11.03 4.71
C GLU A 123 18.22 9.63 5.11
N ARG A 124 17.33 9.54 6.10
CA ARG A 124 16.67 8.27 6.44
C ARG A 124 15.81 7.77 5.29
N LEU A 125 15.06 8.66 4.63
CA LEU A 125 14.31 8.29 3.44
C LEU A 125 15.24 7.76 2.34
N LEU A 126 16.33 8.48 2.02
CA LEU A 126 17.32 8.08 1.03
C LEU A 126 18.17 6.86 1.42
N SER A 127 18.09 6.40 2.67
CA SER A 127 18.76 5.15 3.10
C SER A 127 17.96 3.88 2.78
N LEU A 128 16.65 4.00 2.51
CA LEU A 128 15.78 2.85 2.23
C LEU A 128 16.18 2.13 0.94
N LEU A 129 15.97 0.83 0.81
CA LEU A 129 16.28 0.16 -0.47
C LEU A 129 15.25 0.55 -1.54
N HIS A 130 15.70 1.01 -2.71
CA HIS A 130 14.78 1.34 -3.82
C HIS A 130 14.49 0.15 -4.74
N HIS A 131 15.32 -0.89 -4.73
CA HIS A 131 15.18 -2.10 -5.55
C HIS A 131 14.90 -1.81 -7.03
N ARG A 132 15.55 -0.79 -7.62
CA ARG A 132 15.24 -0.33 -8.99
C ARG A 132 15.49 -1.46 -9.98
N GLU A 133 16.61 -2.15 -9.79
CA GLU A 133 17.06 -3.31 -10.55
C GLU A 133 16.15 -4.53 -10.45
N HIS A 134 15.23 -4.56 -9.49
CA HIS A 134 14.22 -5.60 -9.34
C HIS A 134 12.81 -5.16 -9.78
N GLN A 135 12.64 -3.90 -10.22
CA GLN A 135 11.35 -3.44 -10.75
C GLN A 135 11.13 -3.99 -12.17
N PRO A 136 9.88 -4.25 -12.59
CA PRO A 136 9.58 -4.64 -13.96
C PRO A 136 10.03 -3.56 -14.96
N GLU A 137 10.67 -3.97 -16.06
CA GLU A 137 11.20 -3.05 -17.07
C GLU A 137 10.11 -2.14 -17.68
N ASP A 138 8.93 -2.70 -17.95
CA ASP A 138 7.80 -1.91 -18.47
C ASP A 138 7.29 -0.90 -17.44
N TRP A 139 7.36 -1.22 -16.15
CA TRP A 139 7.01 -0.29 -15.07
C TRP A 139 8.03 0.86 -15.01
N LEU A 140 9.33 0.57 -15.10
CA LEU A 140 10.38 1.60 -15.13
C LEU A 140 10.19 2.54 -16.33
N ARG A 141 9.88 2.00 -17.51
CA ARG A 141 9.67 2.79 -18.73
C ARG A 141 8.52 3.79 -18.60
N VAL A 142 7.37 3.37 -18.07
CA VAL A 142 6.21 4.28 -17.92
C VAL A 142 6.46 5.34 -16.84
N VAL A 143 7.12 4.97 -15.75
CA VAL A 143 7.50 5.88 -14.65
C VAL A 143 8.50 6.93 -15.14
N GLU A 144 9.55 6.52 -15.83
CA GLU A 144 10.55 7.43 -16.40
C GLU A 144 9.92 8.40 -17.42
N SER A 145 9.07 7.89 -18.31
CA SER A 145 8.31 8.71 -19.27
C SER A 145 7.41 9.76 -18.57
N SER A 146 6.77 9.37 -17.47
CA SER A 146 5.94 10.29 -16.68
C SER A 146 6.76 11.36 -16.00
N LEU A 147 7.87 10.97 -15.36
CA LEU A 147 8.74 11.88 -14.63
C LEU A 147 9.51 12.82 -15.55
N ALA A 148 9.82 12.39 -16.78
CA ALA A 148 10.38 13.26 -17.81
C ALA A 148 9.41 14.39 -18.21
N GLN A 149 8.10 14.14 -18.19
CA GLN A 149 7.08 15.18 -18.42
C GLN A 149 6.84 16.06 -17.19
N VAL A 150 7.06 15.54 -15.98
CA VAL A 150 6.99 16.31 -14.73
C VAL A 150 8.20 17.23 -14.57
N LEU A 151 9.38 16.79 -14.99
CA LEU A 151 10.65 17.52 -14.85
C LEU A 151 10.56 19.01 -15.27
N PRO A 152 10.07 19.38 -16.47
CA PRO A 152 9.98 20.78 -16.89
C PRO A 152 8.88 21.58 -16.14
N LEU A 153 8.03 20.92 -15.35
CA LEU A 153 7.00 21.57 -14.53
C LEU A 153 7.50 21.85 -13.10
N LEU A 154 8.64 21.28 -12.71
CA LEU A 154 9.21 21.53 -11.38
C LEU A 154 9.60 23.01 -11.23
N PRO A 155 9.25 23.66 -10.11
CA PRO A 155 9.76 24.99 -9.79
C PRO A 155 11.29 25.01 -9.76
N ASP A 156 11.89 26.12 -10.15
CA ASP A 156 13.36 26.29 -10.17
C ASP A 156 13.96 26.01 -8.79
N GLU A 157 13.26 26.36 -7.71
CA GLU A 157 13.67 26.11 -6.33
C GLU A 157 13.77 24.62 -6.00
N VAL A 158 12.93 23.80 -6.63
CA VAL A 158 12.95 22.34 -6.47
C VAL A 158 13.99 21.75 -7.40
N TYR A 159 14.02 22.16 -8.68
CA TYR A 159 14.95 21.66 -9.68
C TYR A 159 16.40 21.95 -9.30
N GLN A 160 16.71 23.18 -8.87
CA GLN A 160 18.06 23.61 -8.49
C GLN A 160 18.43 23.26 -7.04
N ALA A 161 17.60 22.46 -6.35
CA ALA A 161 17.85 22.12 -4.96
C ALA A 161 19.11 21.26 -4.81
N SER A 162 19.93 21.56 -3.81
CA SER A 162 21.21 20.87 -3.60
C SER A 162 21.05 19.38 -3.24
N PHE A 163 19.85 18.93 -2.85
CA PHE A 163 19.62 17.53 -2.46
C PHE A 163 19.68 16.52 -3.62
N TRP A 164 19.65 16.99 -4.87
CA TRP A 164 19.87 16.14 -6.05
C TRP A 164 21.33 15.70 -6.21
N LEU A 165 22.26 16.43 -5.58
CA LEU A 165 23.69 16.21 -5.70
C LEU A 165 24.17 15.42 -4.47
N LYS A 166 24.97 14.38 -4.70
CA LYS A 166 25.77 13.79 -3.61
C LYS A 166 26.74 14.87 -3.10
N ALA A 167 26.93 14.93 -1.78
CA ALA A 167 27.73 15.95 -1.08
C ALA A 167 29.15 16.16 -1.64
N ASP A 168 29.69 15.21 -2.40
CA ASP A 168 31.05 15.26 -2.97
C ASP A 168 31.14 16.01 -4.32
N ASN A 169 30.04 16.56 -4.84
CA ASN A 169 30.01 17.19 -6.17
C ASN A 169 29.83 18.72 -6.10
N ASP A 170 30.72 19.40 -5.36
CA ASP A 170 30.85 20.86 -5.29
C ASP A 170 31.15 21.55 -6.64
N ALA A 171 31.27 20.78 -7.73
CA ALA A 171 31.70 21.28 -9.03
C ALA A 171 30.56 21.44 -10.08
N ALA A 172 29.35 20.97 -9.83
CA ALA A 172 28.27 21.08 -10.81
C ALA A 172 27.54 22.44 -10.70
N GLN A 173 28.08 23.47 -11.36
CA GLN A 173 27.40 24.77 -11.52
C GLN A 173 26.11 24.69 -12.36
N HIS A 174 25.81 23.53 -12.95
CA HIS A 174 24.56 23.25 -13.66
C HIS A 174 24.11 21.81 -13.39
N LEU A 175 22.90 21.63 -12.86
CA LEU A 175 22.23 20.33 -12.81
C LEU A 175 21.86 19.88 -14.23
N ASP A 176 22.07 18.60 -14.52
CA ASP A 176 21.70 17.95 -15.77
C ASP A 176 20.31 17.30 -15.59
N ASP A 177 19.42 17.53 -16.55
CA ASP A 177 18.08 16.92 -16.61
C ASP A 177 18.13 15.40 -16.42
N GLN A 178 19.16 14.74 -16.96
CA GLN A 178 19.33 13.28 -16.83
C GLN A 178 19.63 12.86 -15.39
N VAL A 179 20.36 13.68 -14.63
CA VAL A 179 20.67 13.41 -13.22
C VAL A 179 19.40 13.54 -12.39
N VAL A 180 18.65 14.64 -12.57
CA VAL A 180 17.41 14.87 -11.81
C VAL A 180 16.36 13.81 -12.15
N LEU A 181 16.20 13.47 -13.43
CA LEU A 181 15.29 12.42 -13.86
C LEU A 181 15.67 11.05 -13.25
N THR A 182 16.95 10.71 -13.24
CA THR A 182 17.44 9.47 -12.63
C THR A 182 17.08 9.40 -11.15
N GLU A 183 17.29 10.49 -10.41
CA GLU A 183 16.96 10.55 -8.98
C GLU A 183 15.45 10.54 -8.71
N LEU A 184 14.64 11.16 -9.56
CA LEU A 184 13.18 11.05 -9.51
C LEU A 184 12.73 9.58 -9.70
N VAL A 185 13.34 8.85 -10.63
CA VAL A 185 13.06 7.42 -10.85
C VAL A 185 13.52 6.57 -9.66
N HIS A 186 14.69 6.85 -9.08
CA HIS A 186 15.14 6.21 -7.85
C HIS A 186 14.16 6.43 -6.69
N LEU A 187 13.65 7.66 -6.55
CA LEU A 187 12.66 8.00 -5.55
C LEU A 187 11.34 7.27 -5.78
N ALA A 188 10.87 7.17 -7.03
CA ALA A 188 9.67 6.41 -7.38
C ALA A 188 9.81 4.91 -7.04
N ALA A 189 10.95 4.30 -7.36
CA ALA A 189 11.22 2.90 -7.00
C ALA A 189 11.28 2.68 -5.47
N ARG A 190 11.81 3.68 -4.75
CA ARG A 190 11.83 3.71 -3.28
C ARG A 190 10.44 3.83 -2.68
N ILE A 191 9.57 4.66 -3.25
CA ILE A 191 8.14 4.71 -2.88
C ILE A 191 7.49 3.35 -3.12
N ASN A 192 7.65 2.77 -4.31
CA ASN A 192 7.01 1.50 -4.66
C ASN A 192 7.40 0.35 -3.69
N SER A 193 8.64 0.38 -3.20
CA SER A 193 9.14 -0.64 -2.29
C SER A 193 8.72 -0.44 -0.82
N ASN A 194 8.66 0.82 -0.36
CA ASN A 194 8.68 1.15 1.07
C ASN A 194 7.49 2.00 1.56
N ALA A 195 6.66 2.53 0.66
CA ALA A 195 5.54 3.35 1.08
C ALA A 195 4.47 2.52 1.79
N HIS A 196 3.78 3.16 2.74
CA HIS A 196 2.72 2.53 3.50
C HIS A 196 1.38 3.21 3.26
N GLY A 197 0.34 2.40 3.09
CA GLY A 197 -1.03 2.87 3.07
C GLY A 197 -1.44 3.39 4.45
N MET A 198 -1.90 4.63 4.51
CA MET A 198 -2.47 5.26 5.69
C MET A 198 -3.93 4.85 5.81
N ARG A 199 -4.37 4.41 6.98
CA ARG A 199 -5.71 3.82 7.17
C ARG A 199 -6.64 4.74 7.93
N ASP A 200 -7.91 4.73 7.53
CA ASP A 200 -9.01 5.25 8.35
C ASP A 200 -9.13 4.39 9.62
N ILE A 201 -8.89 4.98 10.79
CA ILE A 201 -9.01 4.28 12.08
C ILE A 201 -10.44 4.30 12.63
N GLU A 202 -11.30 5.20 12.13
CA GLU A 202 -12.71 5.31 12.54
C GLU A 202 -13.65 4.56 11.58
N GLY A 203 -13.16 4.16 10.39
CA GLY A 203 -13.96 3.57 9.33
C GLY A 203 -13.53 2.17 8.86
N ARG A 204 -13.97 1.82 7.64
CA ARG A 204 -14.00 0.47 7.07
C ARG A 204 -12.63 -0.06 6.59
N ASN A 205 -11.59 -0.08 7.42
CA ASN A 205 -10.24 -0.59 7.05
C ASN A 205 -9.74 -0.06 5.68
N ALA A 206 -10.13 1.16 5.31
CA ALA A 206 -9.87 1.73 3.98
C ALA A 206 -8.54 2.48 4.01
N ASN A 207 -7.77 2.38 2.93
CA ASN A 207 -6.61 3.24 2.73
C ASN A 207 -7.09 4.62 2.33
N VAL A 208 -6.72 5.64 3.11
CA VAL A 208 -7.10 7.05 2.91
C VAL A 208 -5.95 7.88 2.33
N GLY A 209 -4.76 7.30 2.28
CA GLY A 209 -3.57 7.94 1.78
C GLY A 209 -2.40 6.98 1.68
N ILE A 210 -1.27 7.50 1.21
CA ILE A 210 0.00 6.78 1.13
C ILE A 210 1.12 7.71 1.56
N GLY A 211 2.04 7.22 2.39
CA GLY A 211 3.12 8.01 2.95
C GLY A 211 4.42 7.24 3.13
N MET A 212 5.50 7.99 3.29
CA MET A 212 6.85 7.46 3.52
C MET A 212 7.19 7.50 5.01
N PHE A 213 7.42 6.31 5.59
CA PHE A 213 7.75 6.10 7.00
C PHE A 213 9.02 5.24 7.10
N PRO A 214 10.22 5.83 6.95
CA PRO A 214 11.47 5.09 6.84
C PRO A 214 11.78 4.18 8.03
N LEU A 215 11.47 4.57 9.27
CA LEU A 215 11.69 3.68 10.40
C LEU A 215 10.77 2.46 10.35
N PHE A 216 9.56 2.63 9.81
CA PHE A 216 8.57 1.56 9.69
C PHE A 216 8.88 0.63 8.52
N ALA A 217 9.49 1.14 7.45
CA ALA A 217 9.98 0.33 6.34
C ALA A 217 11.09 -0.67 6.73
N MET A 218 11.72 -0.51 7.91
CA MET A 218 12.76 -1.43 8.41
C MET A 218 12.20 -2.70 9.08
N PHE A 219 10.90 -2.75 9.42
CA PHE A 219 10.33 -3.91 10.12
C PHE A 219 10.17 -5.06 9.15
N ASN A 220 10.84 -6.18 9.44
CA ASN A 220 10.74 -7.39 8.62
C ASN A 220 9.38 -8.09 8.76
N HIS A 221 9.10 -8.95 7.78
CA HIS A 221 7.90 -9.75 7.78
C HIS A 221 7.99 -11.01 8.66
N SER A 222 6.89 -11.33 9.34
CA SER A 222 6.60 -12.68 9.83
C SER A 222 5.13 -13.02 9.59
N CYS A 223 4.82 -14.25 9.19
CA CYS A 223 3.43 -14.74 9.16
C CYS A 223 2.88 -15.02 10.58
N ARG A 224 3.75 -14.94 11.61
CA ARG A 224 3.42 -14.89 13.03
C ARG A 224 4.09 -13.63 13.63
N PRO A 225 3.56 -12.44 13.35
CA PRO A 225 4.19 -11.21 13.79
C PRO A 225 4.05 -11.02 15.31
N ASN A 226 5.02 -10.34 15.92
CA ASN A 226 4.93 -9.89 17.32
C ASN A 226 4.54 -8.40 17.42
N CYS A 227 4.42 -7.70 16.27
CA CYS A 227 3.99 -6.31 16.19
C CYS A 227 2.90 -6.10 15.13
N ALA A 228 2.13 -5.02 15.30
CA ALA A 228 1.19 -4.51 14.31
C ALA A 228 1.32 -3.00 14.13
N TYR A 229 1.10 -2.55 12.90
CA TYR A 229 0.93 -1.14 12.57
C TYR A 229 -0.42 -0.63 13.05
N THR A 230 -0.41 0.59 13.58
CA THR A 230 -1.58 1.39 13.92
C THR A 230 -1.34 2.81 13.44
N PHE A 231 -2.38 3.59 13.21
CA PHE A 231 -2.27 4.97 12.73
C PHE A 231 -2.87 5.93 13.75
N SER A 232 -2.30 7.11 13.87
CA SER A 232 -2.90 8.20 14.62
C SER A 232 -3.98 8.90 13.78
N PRO A 233 -5.22 9.06 14.28
CA PRO A 233 -6.24 9.85 13.60
C PRO A 233 -5.94 11.36 13.57
N THR A 234 -5.07 11.86 14.45
CA THR A 234 -4.95 13.30 14.71
C THR A 234 -3.80 13.97 13.96
N ASP A 235 -2.78 13.20 13.60
CA ASP A 235 -1.52 13.77 13.09
C ASP A 235 -0.93 12.99 11.91
N GLY A 236 -1.50 11.81 11.59
CA GLY A 236 -1.03 10.99 10.47
C GLY A 236 0.19 10.15 10.79
N SER A 237 0.66 10.12 12.04
CA SER A 237 1.74 9.23 12.46
C SER A 237 1.36 7.77 12.32
N MET A 238 2.36 6.96 12.01
CA MET A 238 2.28 5.52 12.16
C MET A 238 2.86 5.12 13.51
N GLN A 239 2.26 4.11 14.12
CA GLN A 239 2.62 3.59 15.44
C GLN A 239 2.79 2.07 15.38
N ILE A 240 3.83 1.53 16.00
CA ILE A 240 3.98 0.09 16.25
C ILE A 240 3.53 -0.26 17.65
N ARG A 241 2.66 -1.27 17.74
CA ARG A 241 2.24 -1.91 18.99
C ARG A 241 2.64 -3.38 19.02
N THR A 242 3.10 -3.85 20.17
CA THR A 242 3.36 -5.27 20.39
C THR A 242 2.03 -6.02 20.54
N LEU A 243 1.93 -7.18 19.91
CA LEU A 243 0.80 -8.11 20.02
C LEU A 243 1.00 -9.12 21.17
N CYS A 244 2.24 -9.27 21.63
CA CYS A 244 2.63 -10.16 22.71
C CYS A 244 3.80 -9.55 23.50
N SER A 245 4.19 -10.19 24.61
CA SER A 245 5.47 -9.86 25.26
C SER A 245 6.62 -10.10 24.29
N VAL A 246 7.60 -9.19 24.27
CA VAL A 246 8.80 -9.28 23.43
C VAL A 246 10.03 -9.18 24.32
N ALA A 247 10.96 -10.11 24.19
CA ALA A 247 12.18 -10.12 24.98
C ALA A 247 13.23 -9.13 24.44
N LYS A 248 14.15 -8.69 25.30
CA LYS A 248 15.29 -7.87 24.86
C LYS A 248 16.13 -8.66 23.84
N GLY A 249 16.37 -8.06 22.68
CA GLY A 249 17.14 -8.68 21.59
C GLY A 249 16.31 -9.54 20.63
N GLU A 250 15.00 -9.72 20.89
CA GLU A 250 14.09 -10.34 19.94
C GLU A 250 13.78 -9.36 18.79
N GLU A 251 13.77 -9.88 17.56
CA GLU A 251 13.42 -9.09 16.37
C GLU A 251 11.94 -8.70 16.39
N LEU A 252 11.65 -7.44 16.04
CA LEU A 252 10.28 -6.98 15.85
C LEU A 252 9.85 -7.24 14.40
N SER A 253 8.69 -7.85 14.23
CA SER A 253 8.17 -8.23 12.92
C SER A 253 6.68 -7.94 12.77
N VAL A 254 6.27 -7.67 11.53
CA VAL A 254 4.90 -7.31 11.14
C VAL A 254 4.38 -8.21 10.01
N ALA A 255 3.08 -8.17 9.75
CA ALA A 255 2.50 -8.80 8.56
C ALA A 255 2.53 -7.83 7.37
N TYR A 256 3.11 -8.24 6.24
CA TYR A 256 3.07 -7.48 4.98
C TYR A 256 1.86 -7.81 4.12
N ILE A 257 1.24 -8.95 4.38
CA ILE A 257 0.20 -9.57 3.56
C ILE A 257 -0.95 -10.02 4.47
N ASP A 258 -2.08 -10.36 3.85
CA ASP A 258 -3.17 -11.01 4.56
C ASP A 258 -2.71 -12.39 5.07
N LEU A 259 -2.95 -12.64 6.35
CA LEU A 259 -2.58 -13.85 7.04
C LEU A 259 -3.61 -14.97 6.88
N TYR A 260 -4.84 -14.68 6.42
CA TYR A 260 -5.94 -15.64 6.25
C TYR A 260 -5.86 -16.39 4.91
N GLN A 261 -4.68 -16.93 4.60
CA GLN A 261 -4.39 -17.64 3.36
C GLN A 261 -3.47 -18.84 3.66
N THR A 262 -3.40 -19.82 2.75
CA THR A 262 -2.51 -20.98 2.89
C THR A 262 -1.03 -20.57 2.91
N THR A 263 -0.14 -21.41 3.46
CA THR A 263 1.31 -21.12 3.45
C THR A 263 1.85 -20.94 2.03
N ALA A 264 1.38 -21.75 1.07
CA ALA A 264 1.76 -21.64 -0.33
C ALA A 264 1.35 -20.28 -0.92
N SER A 265 0.09 -19.87 -0.75
CA SER A 265 -0.40 -18.58 -1.23
C SER A 265 0.34 -17.40 -0.60
N ARG A 266 0.57 -17.43 0.71
CA ARG A 266 1.35 -16.39 1.42
C ARG A 266 2.76 -16.25 0.86
N ARG A 267 3.46 -17.38 0.63
CA ARG A 267 4.82 -17.38 0.07
C ARG A 267 4.86 -16.93 -1.38
N GLN A 268 3.90 -17.35 -2.20
CA GLN A 268 3.78 -16.88 -3.58
C GLN A 268 3.54 -15.37 -3.63
N GLN A 269 2.66 -14.83 -2.78
CA GLN A 269 2.40 -13.40 -2.70
C GLN A 269 3.65 -12.62 -2.26
N LEU A 270 4.36 -13.08 -1.22
CA LEU A 270 5.59 -12.44 -0.75
C LEU A 270 6.71 -12.50 -1.78
N LEU A 271 6.85 -13.62 -2.50
CA LEU A 271 7.83 -13.73 -3.57
C LEU A 271 7.50 -12.75 -4.71
N ALA A 272 6.23 -12.69 -5.14
CA ALA A 272 5.80 -11.83 -6.22
C ALA A 272 5.85 -10.32 -5.88
N THR A 273 5.60 -9.95 -4.63
CA THR A 273 5.44 -8.53 -4.22
C THR A 273 6.62 -7.98 -3.42
N LYS A 274 7.44 -8.85 -2.83
CA LYS A 274 8.54 -8.48 -1.91
C LYS A 274 9.83 -9.24 -2.18
N ASN A 275 9.87 -10.11 -3.19
CA ASN A 275 11.08 -10.81 -3.66
C ASN A 275 11.82 -11.63 -2.58
N PHE A 276 11.10 -12.21 -1.61
CA PHE A 276 11.71 -13.12 -0.64
C PHE A 276 10.82 -14.31 -0.31
N TRP A 277 11.45 -15.38 0.19
CA TRP A 277 10.77 -16.58 0.65
C TRP A 277 10.66 -16.60 2.18
N CYS A 278 9.45 -16.56 2.72
CA CYS A 278 9.24 -16.51 4.17
C CYS A 278 9.59 -17.83 4.86
N GLN A 279 10.52 -17.75 5.82
CA GLN A 279 10.97 -18.86 6.66
C GLN A 279 10.52 -18.72 8.11
N CYS A 280 9.52 -17.90 8.44
CA CYS A 280 9.09 -17.72 9.83
C CYS A 280 8.58 -19.04 10.46
N GLY A 281 8.46 -19.07 11.79
CA GLY A 281 8.00 -20.26 12.53
C GLY A 281 6.69 -20.85 11.97
N ARG A 282 5.70 -20.01 11.62
CA ARG A 282 4.43 -20.47 11.02
C ARG A 282 4.62 -21.15 9.66
N CYS A 283 5.56 -20.68 8.83
CA CYS A 283 5.82 -21.27 7.52
C CYS A 283 6.70 -22.53 7.58
N ARG A 284 7.59 -22.66 8.59
CA ARG A 284 8.39 -23.87 8.81
C ARG A 284 7.58 -25.01 9.41
N SER A 285 6.64 -24.72 10.31
CA SER A 285 5.83 -25.76 10.94
C SER A 285 4.89 -26.50 9.98
N SER A 286 4.53 -25.90 8.84
CA SER A 286 3.78 -26.59 7.78
C SER A 286 4.64 -27.52 6.91
N GLU A 287 5.97 -27.48 7.04
CA GLU A 287 6.88 -28.35 6.26
C GLU A 287 7.11 -29.72 6.91
N GLY A 288 6.53 -30.00 8.09
CA GLY A 288 6.89 -31.14 8.94
C GLY A 288 5.74 -32.02 9.45
N VAL A 289 4.57 -32.03 8.80
CA VAL A 289 3.45 -32.91 9.21
C VAL A 289 3.38 -34.21 8.41
N ASP A 290 4.22 -34.39 7.39
CA ASP A 290 4.30 -35.66 6.66
C ASP A 290 5.62 -36.37 6.99
N GLY A 291 5.57 -37.27 7.98
CA GLY A 291 6.67 -38.16 8.37
C GLY A 291 6.99 -39.26 7.35
N SER A 292 7.07 -38.94 6.07
CA SER A 292 7.58 -39.85 5.04
C SER A 292 8.50 -39.08 4.09
N ALA A 293 9.80 -39.35 4.24
CA ALA A 293 10.82 -38.88 3.33
C ALA A 293 10.65 -39.50 1.94
N GLU A 294 10.04 -38.78 1.01
CA GLU A 294 10.25 -38.93 -0.43
C GLU A 294 10.24 -37.54 -1.10
N GLU A 295 11.04 -37.40 -2.17
CA GLU A 295 11.38 -36.13 -2.85
C GLU A 295 10.18 -35.27 -3.29
N PRO A 296 10.35 -33.93 -3.41
CA PRO A 296 9.25 -33.05 -3.78
C PRO A 296 8.93 -33.18 -5.27
N ALA A 297 7.93 -34.00 -5.59
CA ALA A 297 7.30 -33.99 -6.90
C ALA A 297 6.66 -32.62 -7.15
N ARG A 298 7.05 -31.99 -8.26
CA ARG A 298 6.50 -30.74 -8.80
C ARG A 298 5.07 -30.91 -9.31
N THR A 299 4.12 -31.30 -8.48
CA THR A 299 2.68 -31.27 -8.81
C THR A 299 1.88 -31.50 -7.53
N GLY A 300 1.11 -30.51 -7.09
CA GLY A 300 0.13 -30.68 -6.02
C GLY A 300 0.09 -29.50 -5.07
N LEU A 301 -0.94 -28.65 -5.21
CA LEU A 301 -1.34 -27.74 -4.15
C LEU A 301 -1.69 -28.60 -2.92
N SER A 302 -0.84 -28.63 -1.90
CA SER A 302 -1.23 -29.21 -0.62
C SER A 302 -2.39 -28.39 -0.09
N ALA A 303 -3.48 -29.09 0.20
CA ALA A 303 -4.68 -28.54 0.81
C ALA A 303 -4.41 -28.23 2.30
N ASP A 304 -3.42 -27.38 2.58
CA ASP A 304 -3.22 -26.89 3.94
C ASP A 304 -4.32 -25.87 4.24
N PRO A 305 -5.23 -26.16 5.19
CA PRO A 305 -6.27 -25.22 5.57
C PRO A 305 -5.63 -23.93 6.06
N VAL A 306 -6.38 -22.83 5.91
CA VAL A 306 -5.98 -21.45 6.26
C VAL A 306 -5.27 -21.36 7.62
N ASP A 307 -5.51 -22.27 8.57
CA ASP A 307 -4.69 -22.40 9.76
C ASP A 307 -4.72 -23.79 10.43
N LEU A 308 -3.53 -24.40 10.61
CA LEU A 308 -3.24 -25.28 11.75
C LEU A 308 -2.93 -24.47 13.03
N TYR A 309 -2.75 -23.15 12.92
CA TYR A 309 -2.31 -22.26 14.00
C TYR A 309 -3.31 -22.11 15.14
N LEU A 310 -4.61 -22.26 14.86
CA LEU A 310 -5.67 -22.26 15.87
C LEU A 310 -5.92 -23.68 16.44
N ARG A 311 -5.30 -24.73 15.89
CA ARG A 311 -5.47 -26.08 16.45
C ARG A 311 -4.86 -26.12 17.85
N GLY A 312 -5.71 -26.41 18.84
CA GLY A 312 -5.32 -26.48 20.24
C GLY A 312 -5.15 -25.12 20.93
N PHE A 313 -5.52 -24.01 20.29
CA PHE A 313 -5.55 -22.72 20.99
C PHE A 313 -6.66 -22.75 22.05
N CYS A 314 -6.26 -22.81 23.31
CA CYS A 314 -7.13 -22.62 24.46
C CYS A 314 -6.84 -21.23 25.04
N CYS A 315 -7.85 -20.36 25.06
CA CYS A 315 -7.72 -19.07 25.71
C CYS A 315 -7.49 -19.30 27.22
N ALA A 316 -6.37 -18.82 27.75
CA ALA A 316 -5.98 -19.04 29.16
C ALA A 316 -6.94 -18.41 30.19
N LEU A 317 -7.86 -17.55 29.73
CA LEU A 317 -8.86 -16.85 30.55
C LEU A 317 -10.27 -17.42 30.36
N CYS A 318 -10.45 -18.39 29.45
CA CYS A 318 -11.73 -18.95 29.08
C CYS A 318 -11.75 -20.45 29.41
N PRO A 319 -12.79 -20.97 30.07
CA PRO A 319 -12.93 -22.40 30.32
C PRO A 319 -13.26 -23.22 29.05
N SER A 320 -13.50 -22.57 27.91
CA SER A 320 -13.83 -23.24 26.65
C SER A 320 -12.55 -23.70 25.92
N SER A 321 -12.35 -25.00 25.84
CA SER A 321 -11.46 -25.60 24.85
C SER A 321 -12.13 -25.52 23.48
N VAL A 322 -11.45 -24.98 22.48
CA VAL A 322 -11.88 -25.13 21.08
C VAL A 322 -11.77 -26.61 20.72
N THR A 323 -12.90 -27.32 20.70
CA THR A 323 -12.96 -28.71 20.25
C THR A 323 -12.91 -28.76 18.73
N ASN A 324 -12.20 -29.75 18.19
CA ASN A 324 -11.89 -30.02 16.78
C ASN A 324 -13.11 -30.25 15.84
N GLU A 325 -14.20 -29.50 15.96
CA GLU A 325 -15.13 -29.38 14.84
C GLU A 325 -14.46 -28.51 13.77
N PRO A 326 -14.53 -28.89 12.47
CA PRO A 326 -14.02 -28.05 11.41
C PRO A 326 -14.68 -26.69 11.58
N TYR A 327 -13.88 -25.65 11.84
CA TYR A 327 -14.35 -24.28 11.81
C TYR A 327 -15.04 -24.09 10.46
N SER A 328 -16.37 -24.15 10.46
CA SER A 328 -17.17 -23.48 9.47
C SER A 328 -16.83 -22.02 9.66
N LEU A 329 -15.86 -21.56 8.89
CA LEU A 329 -15.64 -20.15 8.62
C LEU A 329 -17.01 -19.59 8.29
N LEU A 330 -17.62 -18.89 9.26
CA LEU A 330 -18.59 -17.87 8.95
C LEU A 330 -17.81 -16.85 8.14
N LEU A 331 -17.75 -17.08 6.83
CA LEU A 331 -17.55 -16.08 5.83
C LEU A 331 -18.70 -15.09 6.05
N LEU A 332 -18.48 -14.12 6.95
CA LEU A 332 -19.14 -12.84 6.81
C LEU A 332 -18.72 -12.36 5.43
N GLU A 333 -19.68 -12.37 4.50
CA GLU A 333 -19.56 -11.79 3.18
C GLU A 333 -19.02 -10.37 3.35
N ASN A 334 -17.71 -10.21 3.16
CA ASN A 334 -17.15 -8.89 2.96
C ASN A 334 -17.63 -8.44 1.58
N PRO A 335 -18.28 -7.26 1.46
CA PRO A 335 -18.57 -6.69 0.16
C PRO A 335 -17.25 -6.50 -0.61
N PRO A 336 -17.27 -6.63 -1.94
CA PRO A 336 -16.05 -6.66 -2.75
C PRO A 336 -15.27 -5.35 -2.58
N THR A 337 -14.07 -5.44 -2.02
CA THR A 337 -13.08 -4.38 -2.14
C THR A 337 -12.64 -4.33 -3.59
N THR A 338 -12.97 -3.23 -4.25
CA THR A 338 -12.53 -2.88 -5.60
C THR A 338 -11.01 -2.77 -5.65
N GLY A 339 -10.33 -3.88 -5.91
CA GLY A 339 -9.02 -3.86 -6.53
C GLY A 339 -9.17 -3.50 -7.99
N ARG A 340 -8.82 -2.27 -8.38
CA ARG A 340 -8.62 -1.93 -9.79
C ARG A 340 -7.38 -2.66 -10.28
N GLY A 341 -7.57 -3.80 -10.93
CA GLY A 341 -6.59 -4.36 -11.85
C GLY A 341 -6.65 -3.59 -13.18
N GLY A 342 -5.49 -3.26 -13.73
CA GLY A 342 -5.38 -3.00 -15.17
C GLY A 342 -5.81 -4.26 -15.93
N ALA A 343 -6.81 -4.11 -16.79
CA ALA A 343 -7.65 -5.13 -17.42
C ALA A 343 -6.89 -6.06 -18.40
N LYS A 344 -7.39 -7.23 -18.86
CA LYS A 344 -8.76 -7.55 -19.34
C LYS A 344 -9.03 -9.07 -19.36
N ALA A 345 -10.26 -9.44 -18.97
CA ALA A 345 -11.12 -10.40 -19.66
C ALA A 345 -12.58 -9.92 -19.47
N SER A 346 -13.41 -9.94 -20.52
CA SER A 346 -14.77 -9.36 -20.53
C SER A 346 -15.87 -10.42 -20.34
N ALA A 347 -17.05 -9.96 -19.93
CA ALA A 347 -18.16 -10.73 -19.40
C ALA A 347 -18.90 -11.67 -20.38
N ASP A 348 -18.52 -11.75 -21.66
CA ASP A 348 -19.19 -12.62 -22.64
C ASP A 348 -18.67 -14.07 -22.62
N ASP A 349 -17.53 -14.34 -21.96
CA ASP A 349 -16.93 -15.69 -21.90
C ASP A 349 -17.52 -16.58 -20.79
N LEU A 350 -18.47 -16.07 -20.00
CA LEU A 350 -19.05 -16.77 -18.84
C LEU A 350 -20.47 -17.33 -19.08
N GLU A 351 -21.18 -16.94 -20.14
CA GLU A 351 -22.50 -17.51 -20.46
C GLU A 351 -22.41 -18.86 -21.21
N GLY A 352 -21.31 -19.15 -21.89
CA GLY A 352 -21.10 -20.42 -22.59
C GLY A 352 -20.80 -21.62 -21.69
N LEU A 353 -20.14 -21.39 -20.54
CA LEU A 353 -19.74 -22.46 -19.61
C LEU A 353 -20.87 -22.92 -18.68
N VAL A 354 -21.89 -22.08 -18.46
CA VAL A 354 -23.09 -22.44 -17.69
C VAL A 354 -24.00 -23.38 -18.50
N ALA A 355 -24.13 -23.17 -19.81
CA ALA A 355 -24.95 -24.00 -20.69
C ALA A 355 -24.42 -25.43 -20.89
N GLU A 356 -23.10 -25.65 -20.77
CA GLU A 356 -22.48 -26.97 -20.93
C GLU A 356 -22.55 -27.83 -19.65
N LEU A 357 -22.69 -27.19 -18.48
CA LEU A 357 -22.86 -27.87 -17.18
C LEU A 357 -24.32 -28.21 -16.87
N GLU A 358 -25.30 -27.44 -17.35
CA GLU A 358 -26.73 -27.75 -17.21
C GLU A 358 -27.22 -28.89 -18.15
N GLY A 359 -26.46 -29.18 -19.21
CA GLY A 359 -26.74 -30.28 -20.16
C GLY A 359 -26.39 -31.68 -19.65
N LEU A 360 -25.60 -31.81 -18.59
CA LEU A 360 -25.11 -33.09 -18.06
C LEU A 360 -25.92 -33.62 -16.86
N GLU A 361 -26.74 -32.78 -16.21
CA GLU A 361 -27.56 -33.19 -15.05
C GLU A 361 -29.01 -33.63 -15.40
N SER A 362 -29.47 -33.47 -16.64
CA SER A 362 -30.82 -33.90 -17.05
C SER A 362 -30.90 -35.36 -17.56
N GLY A 363 -29.80 -36.12 -17.50
CA GLY A 363 -29.70 -37.50 -17.98
C GLY A 363 -29.93 -38.59 -16.92
N LYS A 364 -31.19 -39.05 -16.78
CA LYS A 364 -31.73 -40.30 -16.15
C LYS A 364 -32.64 -40.00 -14.95
N LYS A 365 -33.86 -40.53 -14.80
CA LYS A 365 -34.70 -41.49 -15.52
C LYS A 365 -36.08 -41.41 -14.83
N SER A 366 -37.17 -41.36 -15.59
CA SER A 366 -38.45 -41.92 -15.13
C SER A 366 -39.29 -42.35 -16.32
N ALA A 367 -39.46 -43.67 -16.41
CA ALA A 367 -40.34 -44.34 -17.33
C ALA A 367 -41.80 -44.21 -16.84
N GLY A 368 -42.72 -43.88 -17.75
CA GLY A 368 -44.16 -43.89 -17.50
C GLY A 368 -44.94 -44.06 -18.79
N LYS A 369 -45.36 -45.30 -19.05
CA LYS A 369 -45.89 -45.84 -20.31
C LYS A 369 -47.43 -45.79 -20.35
N LYS A 370 -47.97 -45.74 -21.58
CA LYS A 370 -49.35 -46.04 -22.08
C LYS A 370 -50.22 -44.79 -22.34
N GLY A 371 -50.81 -44.58 -23.51
CA GLY A 371 -50.90 -45.35 -24.76
C GLY A 371 -52.20 -45.00 -25.49
N LYS A 372 -52.18 -44.87 -26.83
CA LYS A 372 -53.37 -45.00 -27.67
C LYS A 372 -53.00 -45.71 -28.96
N GLY A 373 -53.54 -46.92 -29.12
CA GLY A 373 -53.46 -47.70 -30.35
C GLY A 373 -54.37 -47.13 -31.43
N LYS A 374 -53.96 -47.35 -32.68
CA LYS A 374 -54.88 -47.56 -33.81
C LYS A 374 -54.90 -49.07 -34.07
N GLY A 375 -56.12 -49.59 -34.20
CA GLY A 375 -56.41 -51.02 -34.22
C GLY A 375 -56.03 -51.73 -35.51
N ASN A 376 -56.08 -53.05 -35.41
CA ASN A 376 -56.26 -53.93 -36.55
C ASN A 376 -57.20 -55.06 -36.11
N LYS A 377 -58.30 -55.19 -36.86
CA LYS A 377 -59.45 -56.11 -36.75
C LYS A 377 -60.52 -55.81 -35.71
#